data_AF-A0A942N8I0-F1
#
_entry.id   AF-A0A942N8I0-F1
#
_cell.length_a   1.000
_cell.length_b   1.000
_cell.length_c   1.000
_cell.angle_alpha   90.00
_cell.angle_beta   90.00
_cell.angle_gamma   90.00
#
_symmetry.space_group_name_H-M   'P 1'
#
loop_
_entity.id
_entity.type
_entity.pdbx_description
1 polymer ?
#
loop_
_entity_poly.entity_id
_entity_poly.type
_entity_poly.pdbx_seq_one_letter_code
_entity_poly.pdbx_strand_id
1 'polypeptide(L)' 'NFNGTLQKEFIQLGNFTSNVNLFNKNLTEWLIEYNFNRPHQTLNYQTPIEFHFQHQKVLPMCPSSASS' A
#
# COMPACT_ATOMS: atom_id res chain seq x y z
N ASN A 1 -8.41 9.11 4.91
CA ASN A 1 -7.11 9.03 5.61
C ASN A 1 -6.81 7.57 5.89
N PHE A 2 -5.66 7.05 5.42
CA PHE A 2 -5.23 5.65 5.56
C PHE A 2 -5.25 5.15 7.01
N ASN A 3 -4.76 5.94 7.97
CA ASN A 3 -4.74 5.53 9.38
C ASN A 3 -6.16 5.27 9.92
N GLY A 4 -7.16 6.01 9.43
CA GLY A 4 -8.55 5.78 9.80
C GLY A 4 -9.10 4.46 9.25
N THR A 5 -8.70 4.10 8.02
CA THR A 5 -9.04 2.79 7.43
C THR A 5 -8.37 1.67 8.21
N LEU A 6 -7.08 1.79 8.52
CA LEU A 6 -6.36 0.82 9.33
C LEU A 6 -7.03 0.59 10.69
N GLN A 7 -7.44 1.66 11.38
CA GLN A 7 -8.15 1.53 12.65
C GLN A 7 -9.49 0.79 12.49
N LYS A 8 -10.29 1.14 11.49
CA LYS A 8 -11.64 0.59 11.31
C LYS A 8 -11.65 -0.84 10.79
N GLU A 9 -10.78 -1.15 9.82
CA GLU A 9 -10.82 -2.41 9.09
C GLU A 9 -9.83 -3.46 9.60
N PHE A 10 -8.77 -3.04 10.29
CA PHE A 10 -7.82 -3.98 10.89
C PHE A 10 -8.01 -4.08 12.39
N ILE A 11 -7.87 -2.96 13.11
CA ILE A 11 -7.89 -2.94 14.58
C ILE A 11 -9.27 -3.25 15.15
N GLN A 12 -10.30 -2.52 14.72
CA GLN A 12 -11.67 -2.66 15.24
C GLN A 12 -12.33 -3.98 14.84
N LEU A 13 -11.85 -4.66 13.80
CA LEU A 13 -12.29 -6.01 13.43
C LEU A 13 -11.58 -7.13 14.20
N GLY A 14 -10.84 -6.81 15.26
CA GLY A 14 -10.31 -7.79 16.21
C GLY A 14 -8.90 -8.29 15.91
N ASN A 15 -8.15 -7.67 14.99
CA ASN A 15 -6.76 -8.07 14.72
C ASN A 15 -5.75 -7.52 15.76
N PHE A 16 -6.20 -6.74 16.74
CA PHE A 16 -5.33 -6.26 17.81
C PHE A 16 -4.85 -7.40 18.71
N THR A 17 -3.54 -7.45 18.95
CA THR A 17 -2.92 -8.37 19.88
C THR A 17 -1.71 -7.71 20.54
N SER A 18 -1.47 -8.02 21.81
CA SER A 18 -0.30 -7.53 22.56
C SER A 18 1.00 -8.23 22.13
N ASN A 19 0.92 -9.33 21.38
CA ASN A 19 2.10 -9.98 20.81
C ASN A 19 2.54 -9.22 19.54
N VAL A 20 3.62 -8.45 19.67
CA VAL A 20 4.16 -7.59 18.59
C VAL A 20 4.50 -8.39 17.33
N ASN A 21 5.08 -9.58 17.46
CA ASN A 21 5.47 -10.39 16.30
C ASN A 21 4.23 -10.87 15.52
N LEU A 22 3.20 -11.34 16.24
CA LEU A 22 1.95 -11.77 15.62
C LEU A 22 1.20 -10.59 15.02
N PHE A 23 1.15 -9.45 15.72
CA PHE A 23 0.54 -8.23 15.23
C PHE A 23 1.18 -7.78 13.91
N ASN A 24 2.51 -7.69 13.86
CA ASN A 24 3.25 -7.28 12.66
C ASN A 24 3.04 -8.25 11.49
N LYS A 25 2.98 -9.56 11.77
CA LYS A 25 2.68 -10.56 10.74
C LYS A 25 1.30 -10.34 10.12
N ASN A 26 0.26 -10.27 10.95
CA ASN A 26 -1.11 -10.09 10.50
C ASN A 26 -1.30 -8.75 9.78
N LEU A 27 -0.64 -7.69 10.29
CA LEU A 27 -0.66 -6.38 9.66
C LEU A 27 -0.01 -6.42 8.28
N THR A 28 1.13 -7.11 8.14
CA THR A 28 1.82 -7.25 6.85
C THR A 28 0.94 -7.98 5.84
N GLU A 29 0.31 -9.08 6.23
CA GLU A 29 -0.62 -9.82 5.37
C GLU A 29 -1.82 -8.94 4.94
N TRP A 30 -2.39 -8.20 5.88
CA TRP A 30 -3.48 -7.26 5.59
C TRP A 30 -3.06 -6.12 4.65
N LEU A 31 -1.84 -5.59 4.80
CA LEU A 31 -1.30 -4.54 3.93
C LEU A 31 -1.03 -5.03 2.51
N ILE A 32 -0.56 -6.27 2.35
CA ILE A 32 -0.39 -6.88 1.03
C ILE A 32 -1.75 -6.96 0.34
N GLU A 33 -2.74 -7.51 1.04
CA GLU A 33 -4.10 -7.62 0.52
C GLU A 33 -4.70 -6.26 0.15
N TYR A 34 -4.62 -5.29 1.06
CA TYR A 34 -5.15 -3.95 0.85
C TYR A 34 -4.48 -3.23 -0.33
N ASN A 35 -3.15 -3.25 -0.41
CA ASN A 35 -2.42 -2.45 -1.40
C ASN A 35 -2.31 -3.10 -2.78
N PHE A 36 -2.31 -4.43 -2.86
CA PHE A 36 -1.99 -5.16 -4.09
C PHE A 36 -3.16 -5.94 -4.68
N ASN A 37 -4.17 -6.30 -3.88
CA ASN A 37 -5.24 -7.19 -4.34
C ASN A 37 -6.61 -6.52 -4.32
N ARG A 38 -6.85 -5.56 -3.41
CA ARG A 38 -8.18 -4.96 -3.24
C ARG A 38 -8.41 -3.77 -4.20
N PRO A 39 -9.38 -3.87 -5.13
CA PRO A 39 -9.80 -2.73 -5.92
C PRO A 39 -10.61 -1.76 -5.06
N HIS A 40 -10.33 -0.47 -5.17
CA HIS A 40 -11.02 0.56 -4.41
C HIS A 40 -11.89 1.40 -5.33
N GLN A 41 -13.18 1.52 -5.02
CA GLN A 41 -14.12 2.31 -5.82
C GLN A 41 -13.67 3.78 -5.97
N THR A 42 -13.08 4.37 -4.93
CA THR A 42 -12.55 5.74 -4.98
C THR A 42 -11.31 5.88 -5.87
N LEU A 43 -10.65 4.78 -6.21
CA LEU A 43 -9.53 4.70 -7.15
C LEU A 43 -9.98 4.13 -8.50
N ASN A 44 -11.25 4.30 -8.87
CA ASN A 44 -11.82 3.78 -10.11
C ASN A 44 -11.62 2.25 -10.26
N TYR A 45 -11.81 1.52 -9.14
CA TYR A 45 -11.61 0.07 -9.02
C TYR A 45 -10.17 -0.41 -9.24
N GLN A 46 -9.18 0.47 -9.07
CA GLN A 46 -7.79 0.09 -9.02
C GLN A 46 -7.36 -0.25 -7.60
N THR A 47 -6.31 -1.06 -7.50
CA THR A 47 -5.56 -1.24 -6.27
C THR A 47 -4.70 0.00 -5.98
N PRO A 48 -4.36 0.27 -4.70
CA PRO A 48 -3.49 1.39 -4.35
C PRO A 48 -2.16 1.38 -5.09
N ILE A 49 -1.58 0.20 -5.33
CA ILE A 49 -0.30 0.08 -6.04
C ILE A 49 -0.42 0.43 -7.53
N GLU A 50 -1.49 -0.02 -8.20
CA GLU A 50 -1.76 0.32 -9.60
C GLU A 50 -1.96 1.83 -9.76
N PHE A 51 -2.77 2.42 -8.88
CA PHE A 51 -2.99 3.86 -8.86
C PHE A 51 -1.66 4.61 -8.68
N HIS A 52 -0.81 4.16 -7.75
CA HIS A 52 0.50 4.75 -7.52
C HIS A 52 1.39 4.72 -8.76
N PHE A 53 1.49 3.58 -9.45
CA PHE A 53 2.32 3.47 -10.66
C PHE A 53 1.82 4.36 -11.81
N GLN A 54 0.50 4.53 -11.95
CA GLN A 54 -0.07 5.40 -12.98
C GLN A 54 0.18 6.89 -12.72
N HIS A 55 0.30 7.29 -11.46
CA HIS A 55 0.46 8.69 -11.05
C HIS A 55 1.88 9.04 -10.61
N GLN A 56 2.79 8.06 -10.57
CA GLN A 56 4.20 8.29 -10.33
C GLN A 56 4.79 9.08 -11.50
N LYS A 57 5.07 10.36 -11.26
CA LYS A 57 5.96 11.14 -12.12
C LYS A 57 7.35 10.53 -12.00
N VAL A 58 7.76 9.77 -13.00
CA VAL A 58 9.17 9.39 -13.15
C VAL A 58 9.98 10.68 -13.33
N LEU A 59 11.09 10.80 -12.60
CA LEU A 59 12.02 11.89 -12.83
C LEU A 59 12.56 11.77 -14.27
N PRO A 60 12.81 12.89 -14.98
CA PRO A 60 13.47 12.83 -16.27
C PRO A 60 14.81 12.11 -16.09
N MET A 61 15.03 11.06 -16.87
CA MET A 61 16.29 10.33 -16.89
C MET A 61 17.40 11.29 -17.35
N CYS A 62 18.44 11.51 -16.55
CA CYS A 62 19.64 12.19 -17.03
C CYS A 62 20.35 11.26 -18.03
N PRO A 63 20.55 11.65 -19.30
CA PRO A 63 21.40 10.87 -20.19
C PRO A 63 22.84 11.00 -19.69
N SER A 64 23.41 9.92 -19.17
CA SER A 64 24.86 9.83 -18.99
C SER A 64 25.48 9.77 -20.37
N SER A 65 26.12 10.87 -20.80
CA SER A 65 26.98 10.89 -21.97
C SER A 65 28.16 9.95 -21.71
N ALA A 66 28.08 8.71 -22.17
CA ALA A 66 29.25 7.88 -22.33
C ALA A 66 30.01 8.42 -23.55
N SER A 67 30.89 9.39 -23.32
CA SER A 67 31.89 9.78 -24.32
C SER A 67 32.76 8.57 -24.62
N SER A 68 32.75 8.16 -25.89
CA SER A 68 33.59 7.10 -26.46
C SER A 68 35.05 7.52 -26.56
#